data_AF-A0A2V6L6E6-F1
#
_entry.id   AF-A0A2V6L6E6-F1
#
_cell.length_a   1.000
_cell.length_b   1.000
_cell.length_c   1.000
_cell.angle_alpha   90.00
_cell.angle_beta   90.00
_cell.angle_gamma   90.00
#
_symmetry.space_group_name_H-M   'P 1'
#
loop_
_entity.id
_entity.type
_entity.pdbx_description
1 polymer ?
#
loop_
_entity_poly.entity_id
_entity_poly.type
_entity_poly.pdbx_seq_one_letter_code
_entity_poly.pdbx_strand_id
1 'polypeptide(L)'
;MFVDRVKVFAQAGRGGRGCVSFRREKFVPKGGPDGGDGGRGGNVVLRADRHIDNLANLFYEPLIKARDGGHGMGKKMSGRAGADKIVKIPLGTVIWPAEEDKHATLNTERPISNSEQLEVGNRQSAIPLVDLA
;
A
#
# COMPACT_ATOMS: atom_id res chain seq x y z
N MET A 1 -14.35 -6.41 24.79
CA MET A 1 -15.06 -5.31 24.12
C MET A 1 -15.60 -5.85 22.81
N PHE A 2 -16.89 -5.65 22.50
CA PHE A 2 -17.50 -6.08 21.24
C PHE A 2 -17.59 -4.87 20.30
N VAL A 3 -17.23 -5.06 19.04
CA VAL A 3 -17.28 -4.04 17.99
C VAL A 3 -17.91 -4.67 16.76
N ASP A 4 -19.04 -4.12 16.35
CA ASP A 4 -19.83 -4.52 15.19
C ASP A 4 -19.58 -3.62 13.98
N ARG A 5 -19.23 -2.35 14.20
CA ARG A 5 -18.91 -1.38 13.16
C ARG A 5 -17.53 -0.78 13.31
N VAL A 6 -16.77 -0.73 12.23
CA VAL A 6 -15.44 -0.09 12.21
C VAL A 6 -15.11 0.47 10.83
N LYS A 7 -14.53 1.67 10.83
CA LYS A 7 -13.91 2.26 9.65
C LYS A 7 -12.43 1.89 9.64
N VAL A 8 -11.96 1.25 8.57
CA VAL A 8 -10.56 0.83 8.40
C VAL A 8 -9.94 1.47 7.17
N PHE A 9 -8.64 1.67 7.22
CA PHE A 9 -7.83 2.17 6.11
C PHE A 9 -7.13 0.98 5.45
N ALA A 10 -7.50 0.65 4.21
CA ALA A 10 -6.88 -0.45 3.48
C ALA A 10 -5.95 0.07 2.39
N GLN A 11 -4.66 -0.32 2.42
CA GLN A 11 -3.69 0.04 1.39
C GLN A 11 -3.00 -1.21 0.82
N ALA A 12 -3.14 -1.42 -0.48
CA ALA A 12 -2.36 -2.41 -1.20
C ALA A 12 -0.87 -2.02 -1.23
N GLY A 13 0.00 -3.02 -1.32
CA GLY A 13 1.42 -2.79 -1.49
C GLY A 13 1.71 -2.10 -2.82
N ARG A 14 2.71 -1.22 -2.82
CA ARG A 14 3.17 -0.59 -4.06
C ARG A 14 3.96 -1.59 -4.90
N GLY A 15 3.88 -1.46 -6.22
CA GLY A 15 4.77 -2.17 -7.12
C GLY A 15 6.22 -1.75 -6.92
N GLY A 16 7.13 -2.71 -7.02
CA GLY A 16 8.56 -2.47 -7.02
C GLY A 16 8.99 -1.71 -8.26
N ARG A 17 10.10 -0.97 -8.17
CA ARG A 17 10.71 -0.29 -9.31
C ARG A 17 11.54 -1.28 -10.14
N GLY A 18 11.49 -1.16 -11.47
CA GLY A 18 12.45 -1.83 -12.34
C GLY A 18 13.87 -1.31 -12.16
N CYS A 19 14.86 -2.09 -12.59
CA CYS A 19 16.27 -1.73 -12.55
C CYS A 19 16.77 -1.38 -13.95
N VAL A 20 17.54 -0.30 -14.07
CA VAL A 20 18.32 -0.02 -15.28
C VAL A 20 19.75 -0.49 -15.00
N SER A 21 20.14 -1.59 -15.63
CA SER A 21 21.47 -2.19 -15.47
C SER A 21 22.00 -2.67 -16.82
N PHE A 22 23.32 -2.71 -16.94
CA PHE A 22 24.04 -3.25 -18.10
C PHE A 22 25.05 -4.29 -17.65
N ARG A 23 25.20 -5.36 -18.44
CA ARG A 23 26.17 -6.42 -18.17
C ARG A 23 27.59 -5.88 -18.21
N ARG A 24 28.41 -6.26 -17.23
CA ARG A 24 29.83 -5.91 -17.17
C ARG A 24 30.67 -7.18 -17.07
N GLU A 25 31.44 -7.46 -18.12
CA GLU A 25 32.34 -8.60 -18.21
C GLU A 25 33.72 -8.11 -18.65
N LYS A 26 34.79 -8.74 -18.14
CA LYS A 26 36.17 -8.26 -18.29
C LYS A 26 36.63 -8.05 -19.75
N PHE A 27 36.07 -8.82 -20.69
CA PHE A 27 36.43 -8.79 -22.10
C PHE A 27 35.31 -8.29 -23.03
N VAL A 28 34.24 -7.71 -22.46
CA VAL A 28 33.10 -7.20 -23.22
C VAL A 28 32.97 -5.69 -22.94
N PRO A 29 33.42 -4.82 -23.87
CA PRO A 29 33.42 -3.37 -23.66
C PRO A 29 32.03 -2.76 -23.45
N LYS A 30 31.00 -3.33 -24.10
CA LYS A 30 29.60 -2.89 -24.00
C LYS A 30 28.70 -4.09 -23.84
N GLY A 31 28.41 -4.49 -22.61
CA GLY A 31 27.39 -5.50 -22.35
C GLY A 31 25.99 -4.96 -22.61
N GLY A 32 25.09 -5.84 -23.05
CA GLY A 32 23.68 -5.48 -23.24
C GLY A 32 22.94 -5.16 -21.94
N PRO A 33 21.73 -4.60 -22.02
CA PRO A 33 20.91 -4.33 -20.85
C PRO A 33 20.54 -5.62 -20.11
N ASP A 34 20.67 -5.60 -18.80
CA ASP A 34 20.31 -6.69 -17.90
C ASP A 34 19.54 -6.21 -16.67
N GLY A 35 18.82 -5.11 -16.80
CA GLY A 35 17.84 -4.71 -15.82
C GLY A 35 16.72 -5.74 -15.69
N GLY A 36 16.35 -6.09 -14.45
CA GLY A 36 15.15 -6.85 -14.15
C GLY A 36 13.97 -5.96 -13.76
N ASP A 37 12.76 -6.52 -13.85
CA ASP A 37 11.51 -5.81 -13.54
C ASP A 37 11.25 -5.70 -12.04
N GLY A 38 10.41 -4.75 -11.65
CA GLY A 38 9.93 -4.63 -10.28
C GLY A 38 8.86 -5.69 -9.95
N GLY A 39 8.85 -6.18 -8.71
CA GLY A 39 7.85 -7.13 -8.24
C GLY A 39 6.49 -6.47 -8.01
N ARG A 40 5.41 -7.24 -8.17
CA ARG A 40 4.05 -6.79 -7.84
C ARG A 40 3.95 -6.46 -6.34
N GLY A 41 3.20 -5.43 -5.97
CA GLY A 41 2.81 -5.20 -4.57
C GLY A 41 1.77 -6.21 -4.08
N GLY A 42 1.75 -6.46 -2.77
CA GLY A 42 0.78 -7.37 -2.16
C GLY A 42 -0.63 -6.78 -2.13
N ASN A 43 -1.63 -7.65 -2.13
CA ASN A 43 -3.03 -7.28 -2.01
C ASN A 43 -3.47 -7.25 -0.55
N VAL A 44 -4.49 -6.45 -0.25
CA VAL A 44 -5.26 -6.57 1.00
C VAL A 44 -6.46 -7.45 0.71
N VAL A 45 -6.61 -8.53 1.47
CA VAL A 45 -7.69 -9.50 1.30
C VAL A 45 -8.43 -9.66 2.61
N LEU A 46 -9.71 -9.32 2.60
CA LEU A 46 -10.61 -9.64 3.70
C LEU A 46 -11.15 -11.05 3.50
N ARG A 47 -10.95 -11.92 4.50
CA ARG A 47 -11.38 -13.33 4.44
C ARG A 47 -12.35 -13.63 5.56
N ALA A 48 -13.57 -14.00 5.22
CA ALA A 48 -14.53 -14.41 6.23
C ALA A 48 -14.10 -15.74 6.88
N ASP A 49 -14.18 -15.82 8.21
CA ASP A 49 -13.79 -16.98 9.02
C ASP A 49 -14.86 -17.25 10.09
N ARG A 50 -15.16 -18.54 10.34
CA ARG A 50 -16.17 -18.97 11.33
C ARG A 50 -15.71 -18.81 12.77
N HIS A 51 -14.41 -18.67 12.99
CA HIS A 51 -13.81 -18.56 14.32
C HIS A 51 -13.64 -17.11 14.78
N ILE A 52 -14.28 -16.16 14.11
CA ILE A 52 -14.20 -14.73 14.43
C ILE A 52 -15.60 -14.19 14.62
N ASP A 53 -15.81 -13.62 15.79
CA ASP A 53 -17.15 -13.24 16.24
C ASP A 53 -17.36 -11.71 16.26
N ASN A 54 -16.29 -10.90 16.13
CA ASN A 54 -16.37 -9.44 16.15
C ASN A 54 -15.22 -8.77 15.38
N LEU A 55 -15.30 -7.44 15.23
CA LEU A 55 -14.32 -6.60 14.51
C LEU A 55 -13.32 -5.90 15.44
N ALA A 56 -13.17 -6.34 16.70
CA ALA A 56 -12.31 -5.67 17.68
C ALA A 56 -10.83 -5.61 17.23
N ASN A 57 -10.35 -6.63 16.51
CA ASN A 57 -8.99 -6.64 15.96
C ASN A 57 -8.73 -5.46 15.02
N LEU A 58 -9.74 -5.10 14.22
CA LEU A 58 -9.68 -3.99 13.27
C LEU A 58 -9.87 -2.64 13.94
N PHE A 59 -10.53 -2.60 15.10
CA PHE A 59 -10.64 -1.39 15.90
C PHE A 59 -9.29 -0.96 16.49
N TYR A 60 -8.50 -1.92 16.98
CA TYR A 60 -7.17 -1.62 17.54
C TYR A 60 -6.11 -1.40 16.46
N GLU A 61 -6.21 -2.09 15.32
CA GLU A 61 -5.33 -1.92 14.17
C GLU A 61 -6.13 -1.48 12.92
N PRO A 62 -6.56 -0.21 12.83
CA PRO A 62 -7.38 0.26 11.72
C PRO A 62 -6.61 0.40 10.41
N LEU A 63 -5.27 0.40 10.43
CA LEU A 63 -4.43 0.49 9.24
C LEU A 63 -4.05 -0.89 8.72
N ILE A 64 -4.66 -1.30 7.62
CA ILE A 64 -4.40 -2.57 6.94
C ILE A 64 -3.52 -2.29 5.72
N LYS A 65 -2.22 -2.52 5.85
CA LYS A 65 -1.27 -2.34 4.75
C LYS A 65 -0.64 -3.65 4.29
N ALA A 66 -0.70 -3.92 2.99
CA ALA A 66 0.00 -5.04 2.37
C ALA A 66 1.46 -4.70 2.04
N ARG A 67 2.28 -5.73 1.82
CA ARG A 67 3.72 -5.54 1.63
C ARG A 67 4.03 -5.03 0.22
N ASP A 68 4.93 -4.04 0.13
CA ASP A 68 5.43 -3.54 -1.15
C ASP A 68 6.20 -4.63 -1.91
N GLY A 69 6.17 -4.57 -3.23
CA GLY A 69 6.96 -5.42 -4.12
C GLY A 69 8.45 -5.05 -4.09
N GLY A 70 9.31 -6.05 -4.27
CA GLY A 70 10.76 -5.85 -4.33
C GLY A 70 11.19 -5.14 -5.61
N HIS A 71 12.30 -4.40 -5.55
CA HIS A 71 12.90 -3.79 -6.74
C HIS A 71 13.52 -4.86 -7.66
N GLY A 72 13.52 -4.57 -8.96
CA GLY A 72 14.33 -5.31 -9.91
C GLY A 72 15.82 -5.14 -9.62
N MET A 73 16.63 -6.07 -10.11
CA MET A 73 18.08 -6.08 -9.94
C MET A 73 18.75 -6.32 -11.30
N GLY A 74 20.07 -6.13 -11.37
CA GLY A 74 20.85 -6.49 -12.55
C GLY A 74 20.80 -7.99 -12.85
N LYS A 75 21.45 -8.43 -13.93
CA LYS A 75 21.45 -9.83 -14.38
C LYS A 75 20.04 -10.37 -14.69
N LYS A 76 19.12 -9.51 -15.13
CA LYS A 76 17.71 -9.79 -15.44
C LYS A 76 16.93 -10.35 -14.24
N MET A 77 17.36 -10.02 -13.02
CA MET A 77 16.72 -10.52 -11.81
C MET A 77 15.49 -9.68 -11.48
N SER A 78 14.31 -10.29 -11.60
CA SER A 78 13.05 -9.63 -11.26
C SER A 78 12.85 -9.51 -9.75
N GLY A 79 12.21 -8.43 -9.32
CA GLY A 79 11.86 -8.19 -7.92
C GLY A 79 10.81 -9.18 -7.41
N ARG A 80 10.93 -9.56 -6.13
CA ARG A 80 9.96 -10.48 -5.50
C ARG A 80 8.59 -9.82 -5.35
N ALA A 81 7.52 -10.58 -5.55
CA ALA A 81 6.17 -10.13 -5.23
C ALA A 81 6.01 -9.85 -3.73
N GLY A 82 5.35 -8.74 -3.41
CA GLY A 82 4.93 -8.40 -2.05
C GLY A 82 3.94 -9.42 -1.53
N ALA A 83 4.05 -9.73 -0.23
CA ALA A 83 3.12 -10.64 0.42
C ALA A 83 1.75 -9.98 0.62
N ASP A 84 0.70 -10.72 0.29
CA ASP A 84 -0.68 -10.32 0.55
C ASP A 84 -0.94 -10.24 2.07
N LYS A 85 -1.70 -9.22 2.50
CA LYS A 85 -2.18 -9.08 3.87
C LYS A 85 -3.60 -9.64 3.93
N ILE A 86 -3.73 -10.81 4.54
CA ILE A 86 -5.02 -11.44 4.80
C ILE A 86 -5.50 -10.99 6.17
N VAL A 87 -6.65 -10.33 6.21
CA VAL A 87 -7.34 -9.98 7.46
C VAL A 87 -8.59 -10.83 7.51
N LYS A 88 -8.73 -11.54 8.63
CA LYS A 88 -9.91 -12.37 8.84
C LYS A 88 -11.04 -11.55 9.47
N ILE A 89 -12.26 -11.75 8.99
CA ILE A 89 -13.47 -11.05 9.46
C ILE A 89 -14.57 -12.07 9.81
N PRO A 90 -15.56 -11.72 10.64
CA PRO A 90 -16.74 -12.54 10.86
C PRO A 90 -17.49 -12.86 9.56
N LEU A 91 -18.24 -13.96 9.57
CA LEU A 91 -19.22 -14.22 8.52
C LEU A 91 -20.38 -13.23 8.63
N GLY A 92 -20.88 -12.77 7.48
CA GLY A 92 -22.00 -11.83 7.42
C GLY A 92 -21.60 -10.36 7.53
N THR A 93 -20.31 -10.04 7.69
CA THR A 93 -19.82 -8.66 7.63
C THR A 93 -20.05 -8.06 6.25
N VAL A 94 -20.64 -6.87 6.23
CA VAL A 94 -20.91 -6.11 5.01
C VAL A 94 -19.86 -5.00 4.86
N ILE A 95 -19.36 -4.84 3.63
CA ILE A 95 -18.23 -3.97 3.31
C ILE A 95 -18.72 -2.83 2.44
N TRP A 96 -18.51 -1.60 2.86
CA TRP A 96 -18.89 -0.40 2.12
C TRP A 96 -17.69 0.53 1.93
N PRO A 97 -17.55 1.21 0.78
CA PRO A 97 -16.62 2.31 0.66
C PRO A 97 -17.11 3.42 1.61
N ALA A 98 -16.27 3.81 2.55
CA ALA A 98 -16.59 4.90 3.44
C ALA A 98 -16.29 6.23 2.75
N GLU A 99 -17.15 7.21 2.99
CA GLU A 99 -16.97 8.56 2.46
C GLU A 99 -15.70 9.19 3.06
N GLU A 100 -14.87 9.80 2.21
CA GLU A 100 -13.75 10.62 2.68
C GLU A 100 -14.33 11.83 3.41
N ASP A 101 -14.20 11.84 4.74
CA ASP A 101 -14.44 13.04 5.54
C ASP A 101 -13.38 14.09 5.13
N LYS A 102 -13.72 14.98 4.19
CA LYS A 102 -12.86 16.08 3.69
C LYS A 102 -12.47 17.12 4.77
N HIS A 103 -12.73 16.83 6.04
CA HIS A 103 -12.60 17.76 7.17
C HIS A 103 -11.35 17.54 8.03
N ALA A 104 -10.45 16.60 7.70
CA ALA A 104 -9.23 16.36 8.49
C ALA A 104 -8.04 17.28 8.14
N THR A 105 -8.27 18.47 7.59
CA THR A 105 -7.24 19.53 7.48
C THR A 105 -7.72 20.80 8.16
N LEU A 106 -7.94 20.73 9.47
CA LEU A 106 -7.95 21.91 10.32
C LEU A 106 -6.92 21.70 11.43
N ASN A 107 -6.00 22.66 11.53
CA ASN A 107 -5.06 22.91 12.61
C ASN A 107 -3.62 22.39 12.44
N THR A 108 -2.86 23.09 11.61
CA THR A 108 -1.58 23.68 12.05
C THR A 108 -1.37 24.93 11.21
N GLU A 109 -1.83 26.06 11.73
CA GLU A 109 -1.37 27.37 11.25
C GLU A 109 0.12 27.48 11.58
N ARG A 110 0.98 27.30 10.57
CA ARG A 110 2.27 27.99 10.55
C ARG A 110 2.17 29.05 9.47
N PRO A 111 2.55 30.31 9.74
CA PRO A 111 2.55 31.33 8.70
C PRO A 111 3.65 30.99 7.70
N ILE A 112 3.26 30.62 6.48
CA ILE A 112 4.18 30.51 5.35
C ILE A 112 4.36 31.91 4.76
N SER A 113 5.58 32.44 4.86
CA SER A 113 6.02 33.63 4.14
C SER A 113 5.97 33.37 2.64
N ASN A 114 5.21 34.19 1.91
CA ASN A 114 5.07 34.15 0.46
C ASN A 114 6.43 34.34 -0.24
N SER A 115 6.98 33.29 -0.86
CA SER A 115 7.92 33.45 -1.99
C SER A 115 8.22 32.19 -2.82
N GLU A 116 7.83 30.98 -2.43
CA GLU A 116 8.11 29.79 -3.26
C GLU A 116 6.86 28.92 -3.46
N GLN A 117 6.06 29.35 -4.42
CA GLN A 117 4.98 28.57 -5.01
C GLN A 117 5.57 27.66 -6.09
N LEU A 118 6.03 26.46 -5.75
CA LEU A 118 6.27 25.37 -6.70
C LEU A 118 6.29 24.03 -5.96
N GLU A 119 5.18 23.27 -6.03
CA GLU A 119 5.21 21.81 -6.19
C GLU A 119 3.78 21.32 -6.47
N VAL A 120 3.53 20.87 -7.71
CA VAL A 120 2.44 19.93 -8.00
C VAL A 120 2.87 18.59 -7.41
N GLY A 121 2.77 18.48 -6.09
CA GLY A 121 3.37 17.42 -5.29
C GLY A 121 2.37 16.34 -4.91
N ASN A 122 2.35 15.29 -5.73
CA ASN A 122 1.91 13.92 -5.43
C ASN A 122 0.49 13.75 -4.83
N ARG A 123 -0.45 13.30 -5.67
CA ARG A 123 -1.68 12.60 -5.23
C ARG A 123 -1.24 11.34 -4.47
N GLN A 124 -0.91 11.47 -3.19
CA GLN A 124 -0.70 10.33 -2.32
C GLN A 124 -2.04 9.60 -2.21
N SER A 125 -2.20 8.62 -3.11
CA SER A 125 -3.08 7.46 -3.03
C SER A 125 -4.17 7.61 -1.98
N ALA A 126 -5.36 8.06 -2.39
CA ALA A 126 -6.58 7.94 -1.59
C ALA A 126 -6.59 6.52 -1.00
N ILE A 127 -6.40 6.44 0.32
CA ILE A 127 -6.42 5.17 1.04
C ILE A 127 -7.92 4.87 1.16
N PRO A 128 -8.46 3.84 0.51
CA PRO A 128 -9.88 3.56 0.61
C PRO A 128 -10.22 3.31 2.07
N LEU A 129 -11.02 4.22 2.61
CA LEU A 129 -11.71 4.04 3.87
C LEU A 129 -12.80 3.00 3.61
N VAL A 130 -12.88 1.99 4.45
CA VAL A 130 -13.84 0.91 4.33
C VAL A 130 -14.65 0.85 5.61
N ASP A 131 -15.96 0.97 5.49
CA ASP A 131 -16.89 0.75 6.60
C ASP A 131 -17.28 -0.72 6.62
N LEU A 132 -17.02 -1.38 7.75
CA LEU A 132 -17.36 -2.77 8.00
C LEU A 132 -18.46 -2.78 9.05
N ALA A 133 -19.62 -3.34 8.69
CA ALA A 133 -20.81 -3.41 9.54
C ALA A 133 -21.43 -4.81 9.59
#